data_AF-A0A7C3QQA4-F1
#
_entry.id   AF-A0A7C3QQA4-F1
#
_cell.length_a   1.000
_cell.length_b   1.000
_cell.length_c   1.000
_cell.angle_alpha   90.00
_cell.angle_beta   90.00
_cell.angle_gamma   90.00
#
_symmetry.space_group_name_H-M   'P 1'
#
loop_
_entity.id
_entity.type
_entity.pdbx_description
1 polymer ?
#
loop_
_entity_poly.entity_id
_entity_poly.type
_entity_poly.pdbx_seq_one_letter_code
_entity_poly.pdbx_strand_id
1 'polypeptide(L)' 'MNRTVSEEILLEELTVEEILSRWPQTARVFNHYSSSCIGCAIAPFCTISDAVTAYGLPRREFVADLQAAIEPAGDEKNNV' A
#
# COMPACT_ATOMS: atom_id res chain seq x y z
N MET A 1 2.06 -19.69 16.11
CA MET A 1 0.90 -19.32 15.30
C MET A 1 0.90 -17.80 15.12
N ASN A 2 1.98 -17.20 14.58
CA ASN A 2 2.23 -15.74 14.72
C ASN A 2 3.05 -15.15 13.56
N ARG A 3 2.69 -15.38 12.28
CA ARG A 3 3.48 -14.77 11.17
C ARG A 3 2.89 -13.49 10.60
N THR A 4 1.59 -13.22 10.72
CA THR A 4 0.97 -12.16 9.90
C THR A 4 1.15 -10.74 10.45
N VAL A 5 1.15 -10.58 11.78
CA VAL A 5 1.09 -9.25 12.42
C VAL A 5 2.37 -8.42 12.24
N SER A 6 3.53 -9.06 12.08
CA SER A 6 4.81 -8.35 11.95
C SER A 6 5.01 -7.68 10.59
N GLU A 7 4.40 -8.21 9.53
CA GLU A 7 4.46 -7.61 8.18
C GLU A 7 3.41 -6.51 7.99
N GLU A 8 2.22 -6.67 8.58
CA GLU A 8 1.14 -5.66 8.57
C GLU A 8 1.61 -4.31 9.15
N ILE A 9 2.23 -4.35 10.33
CA ILE A 9 2.72 -3.14 11.02
C ILE A 9 3.82 -2.47 10.20
N LEU A 10 4.71 -3.25 9.58
CA LEU A 10 5.82 -2.70 8.81
C LEU A 10 5.34 -1.95 7.57
N LEU A 11 4.29 -2.43 6.90
CA LEU A 11 3.66 -1.75 5.76
C LEU A 11 3.02 -0.41 6.17
N GLU A 12 2.42 -0.35 7.35
CA GLU A 12 1.79 0.86 7.86
C GLU A 12 2.79 2.00 8.16
N GLU A 13 4.05 1.63 8.46
CA GLU A 13 5.17 2.55 8.73
C GLU A 13 5.86 3.03 7.45
N LEU A 14 5.69 2.34 6.32
CA LEU A 14 6.25 2.76 5.03
C LEU A 14 5.43 3.92 4.43
N THR A 15 6.13 4.75 3.66
CA THR A 15 5.51 5.83 2.89
C THR A 15 4.84 5.29 1.64
N VAL A 16 3.85 6.04 1.13
CA VAL A 16 3.17 5.68 -0.12
C VAL A 16 4.17 5.53 -1.27
N GLU A 17 5.17 6.42 -1.36
CA GLU A 17 6.23 6.31 -2.38
C GLU A 17 7.06 5.02 -2.20
N GLU A 18 7.49 4.69 -0.99
CA GLU A 18 8.33 3.52 -0.73
C GLU A 18 7.59 2.21 -1.05
N ILE A 19 6.30 2.12 -0.72
CA ILE A 19 5.47 0.96 -1.10
C ILE A 19 5.31 0.87 -2.62
N LEU A 20 5.01 1.97 -3.30
CA LEU A 20 4.86 1.97 -4.75
C LEU A 20 6.18 1.69 -5.48
N SER A 21 7.31 2.13 -4.91
CA SER A 21 8.65 1.91 -5.43
C SER A 21 9.07 0.44 -5.30
N ARG A 22 8.78 -0.19 -4.16
CA ARG A 22 9.06 -1.62 -3.92
C ARG A 22 8.06 -2.55 -4.60
N TRP A 23 6.79 -2.17 -4.62
CA TRP A 23 5.66 -2.96 -5.12
C TRP A 23 4.72 -2.11 -5.98
N PRO A 24 5.07 -1.82 -7.25
CA PRO A 24 4.23 -0.99 -8.13
C PRO A 24 2.83 -1.59 -8.38
N GLN A 25 2.62 -2.89 -8.14
CA GLN A 25 1.33 -3.57 -8.23
C GLN A 25 0.32 -3.02 -7.21
N THR A 26 0.80 -2.57 -6.05
CA THR A 26 -0.03 -1.96 -5.01
C THR A 26 -0.70 -0.67 -5.48
N ALA A 27 -0.21 -0.03 -6.55
CA ALA A 27 -0.86 1.13 -7.18
C ALA A 27 -2.34 0.88 -7.51
N ARG A 28 -2.70 -0.37 -7.86
CA ARG A 28 -4.09 -0.76 -8.12
C ARG A 28 -4.97 -0.69 -6.88
N VAL A 29 -4.42 -1.04 -5.71
CA VAL A 29 -5.09 -0.93 -4.41
C VAL A 29 -5.41 0.54 -4.15
N PHE A 30 -4.41 1.42 -4.21
CA PHE A 30 -4.64 2.86 -4.02
C PHE A 30 -5.68 3.44 -4.98
N ASN A 31 -5.69 2.96 -6.24
CA ASN A 31 -6.66 3.38 -7.27
C ASN A 31 -8.07 2.89 -6.95
N HIS A 32 -8.21 1.65 -6.46
CA HIS A 32 -9.48 1.06 -6.04
C HIS A 32 -10.15 1.86 -4.93
N TYR A 33 -9.39 2.27 -3.93
CA TYR A 33 -9.88 3.09 -2.83
C TYR A 33 -10.14 4.56 -3.22
N SER A 34 -9.98 4.92 -4.51
CA SER A 34 -10.11 6.30 -5.03
C SER A 34 -9.37 7.33 -4.19
N SER A 35 -8.26 6.91 -3.58
CA SER A 35 -7.46 7.80 -2.75
C SER A 35 -6.88 8.89 -3.66
N SER A 36 -7.36 10.13 -3.50
CA SER A 36 -6.76 11.30 -4.18
C SER A 36 -5.29 11.54 -3.76
N CYS A 37 -4.73 10.68 -2.90
CA CYS A 37 -3.34 10.64 -2.48
C CYS A 37 -2.37 10.26 -3.60
N ILE A 38 -2.79 9.52 -4.64
CA ILE A 38 -1.92 9.14 -5.77
C ILE A 38 -1.60 10.41 -6.58
N GLY A 39 -0.55 11.13 -6.18
CA GLY A 39 -0.12 12.37 -6.82
C GLY A 39 -0.19 13.62 -5.94
N CYS A 40 -0.57 13.50 -4.66
CA CYS A 40 -0.42 14.62 -3.74
C CYS A 40 1.06 14.83 -3.42
N ALA A 41 1.54 16.08 -3.38
CA ALA A 41 2.96 16.41 -3.15
C ALA A 41 3.52 15.87 -1.81
N ILE A 42 2.65 15.43 -0.90
CA ILE A 42 3.00 14.84 0.39
C ILE A 42 3.16 13.30 0.35
N ALA A 43 2.81 12.62 -0.75
CA ALA A 43 2.88 11.17 -0.89
C ALA A 43 4.24 10.53 -0.48
N PRO A 44 5.42 11.12 -0.78
CA PRO A 44 6.70 10.58 -0.30
C PRO A 44 6.91 10.68 1.21
N PHE A 45 6.17 11.56 1.89
CA PHE A 45 6.28 11.80 3.33
C PHE A 45 5.10 11.23 4.12
N CYS A 46 4.01 10.87 3.45
CA CYS A 46 2.79 10.35 4.05
C CYS A 46 2.90 8.82 4.17
N THR A 47 2.86 8.32 5.41
CA THR A 47 2.81 6.88 5.68
C THR A 47 1.41 6.33 5.41
N ILE A 48 1.30 5.01 5.25
CA ILE A 48 -0.01 4.38 5.09
C ILE A 48 -0.89 4.63 6.32
N SER A 49 -0.33 4.55 7.52
CA SER A 49 -1.08 4.87 8.75
C SER A 49 -1.60 6.31 8.77
N ASP A 50 -0.81 7.26 8.27
CA ASP A 50 -1.19 8.67 8.16
C ASP A 50 -2.30 8.86 7.11
N ALA A 51 -2.16 8.27 5.92
CA ALA A 51 -3.18 8.30 4.88
C ALA A 51 -4.50 7.68 5.35
N VAL A 52 -4.44 6.55 6.04
CA VAL A 52 -5.62 5.88 6.60
C VAL A 52 -6.32 6.77 7.62
N THR A 53 -5.56 7.47 8.46
CA THR A 53 -6.10 8.35 9.49
C THR A 53 -6.64 9.66 8.92
N ALA A 54 -5.89 10.29 8.01
CA ALA A 54 -6.22 11.58 7.40
C ALA A 54 -7.44 11.49 6.47
N TYR A 55 -7.58 10.37 5.74
CA TYR A 55 -8.67 10.16 4.78
C TYR A 55 -9.79 9.25 5.32
N GLY A 56 -9.65 8.72 6.54
CA GLY A 56 -10.63 7.83 7.16
C GLY A 56 -10.81 6.49 6.43
N LEU A 57 -9.73 5.96 5.84
CA LEU A 57 -9.77 4.68 5.14
C LEU A 57 -9.91 3.52 6.14
N PRO A 58 -10.50 2.38 5.74
CA PRO A 58 -10.56 1.20 6.59
C PRO A 58 -9.18 0.54 6.71
N ARG A 59 -8.44 0.85 7.78
CA ARG A 59 -7.06 0.36 8.05
C ARG A 59 -6.87 -1.12 7.71
N ARG A 60 -7.71 -1.97 8.29
CA ARG A 60 -7.58 -3.43 8.14
C ARG A 60 -7.81 -3.90 6.71
N GLU A 61 -8.84 -3.39 6.05
CA GLU A 61 -9.15 -3.78 4.67
C GLU A 61 -8.07 -3.28 3.72
N PHE A 62 -7.59 -2.05 3.92
CA PHE A 62 -6.54 -1.46 3.11
C PHE A 62 -5.22 -2.21 3.22
N VAL A 63 -4.77 -2.52 4.45
CA VAL A 63 -3.52 -3.27 4.68
C VAL A 63 -3.65 -4.71 4.18
N ALA A 64 -4.79 -5.35 4.37
CA ALA A 64 -5.03 -6.69 3.84
C ALA A 64 -5.00 -6.71 2.30
N ASP A 65 -5.56 -5.71 1.63
CA ASP A 65 -5.55 -5.60 0.16
C ASP A 65 -4.13 -5.30 -0.37
N LEU A 66 -3.36 -4.46 0.34
CA LEU A 66 -1.94 -4.24 0.08
C LEU A 66 -1.13 -5.53 0.22
N GLN A 67 -1.31 -6.26 1.32
CA GLN A 67 -0.64 -7.54 1.53
C GLN A 67 -1.03 -8.56 0.47
N ALA A 68 -2.30 -8.65 0.11
CA ALA A 68 -2.77 -9.52 -0.95
C ALA A 68 -2.20 -9.16 -2.33
N ALA A 69 -1.89 -7.88 -2.57
CA ALA A 69 -1.21 -7.41 -3.77
C ALA A 69 0.31 -7.66 -3.75
N ILE A 70 0.92 -7.79 -2.56
CA ILE A 70 2.34 -8.10 -2.35
C ILE A 70 2.59 -9.62 -2.38
N GLU A 71 1.72 -10.39 -1.73
CA GLU A 71 1.71 -11.85 -1.81
C GLU A 71 1.35 -12.28 -3.24
N PRO A 72 1.98 -13.34 -3.77
CA PRO A 72 2.10 -13.54 -5.20
C PRO A 72 0.77 -13.85 -5.88
N ALA A 73 0.19 -12.85 -6.53
CA ALA A 73 -0.08 -12.98 -7.95
C ALA A 73 1.22 -12.66 -8.72
N GLY A 74 2.13 -13.63 -8.77
CA GLY A 74 3.14 -13.63 -9.83
C GLY A 74 2.40 -13.68 -11.17
N ASP A 75 2.45 -12.60 -11.95
CA ASP A 75 2.88 -12.63 -13.35
C ASP A 75 2.81 -11.26 -14.05
N GLU A 76 3.91 -10.96 -14.74
CA GLU A 76 3.95 -10.43 -16.11
C GLU A 76 3.55 -8.97 -16.40
N LYS A 77 4.57 -8.11 -16.56
CA LYS A 77 4.83 -7.29 -17.78
C LYS A 77 6.36 -7.04 -17.86
N ASN A 78 7.10 -7.82 -18.64
CA ASN A 78 7.43 -7.62 -20.07
C ASN A 78 8.47 -6.52 -20.33
N ASN A 79 9.70 -7.01 -20.51
CA ASN A 79 10.79 -6.53 -21.37
C ASN A 79 10.41 -5.45 -22.41
N VAL A 80 11.13 -4.33 -22.41
CA VAL A 80 11.40 -3.53 -23.62
C VAL A 80 12.89 -3.26 -23.74
#